data_AF-A0A537ZX69-F1
#
_entry.id   AF-A0A537ZX69-F1
#
_cell.length_a   1.000
_cell.length_b   1.000
_cell.length_c   1.000
_cell.angle_alpha   90.00
_cell.angle_beta   90.00
_cell.angle_gamma   90.00
#
_symmetry.space_group_name_H-M   'P 1'
#
loop_
_entity.id
_entity.type
_entity.pdbx_description
1 polymer ?
#
loop_
_entity_poly.entity_id
_entity_poly.type
_entity_poly.pdbx_seq_one_letter_code
_entity_poly.pdbx_strand_id
1 'polypeptide(L)'
;MRIAIVSPYSWTYPGGVNRHVEALTESLFDRGHEVRVLAPWDPPDRISRLMHRGPAEVRERPDYLIPLGRTVGFGANGAVSNLG
;
A
#
# COMPACT_ATOMS: atom_id res chain seq x y z
N MET A 1 -1.65 -9.80 -19.85
CA MET A 1 -2.79 -10.06 -18.95
C MET A 1 -3.12 -8.78 -18.19
N ARG A 2 -4.34 -8.66 -17.63
CA ARG A 2 -4.70 -7.55 -16.73
C ARG A 2 -4.73 -8.10 -15.30
N ILE A 3 -3.94 -7.51 -14.41
CA ILE A 3 -3.70 -8.02 -13.06
C ILE A 3 -3.99 -6.91 -12.06
N ALA A 4 -4.80 -7.21 -11.05
CA ALA A 4 -5.05 -6.32 -9.91
C ALA A 4 -4.39 -6.92 -8.67
N ILE A 5 -3.51 -6.16 -8.02
CA ILE A 5 -2.89 -6.51 -6.74
C ILE A 5 -3.53 -5.64 -5.66
N VAL A 6 -3.93 -6.23 -4.55
CA VAL A 6 -4.46 -5.49 -3.40
C VAL A 6 -3.44 -5.58 -2.27
N SER A 7 -2.91 -4.44 -1.83
CA SER A 7 -2.07 -4.35 -0.64
C SER A 7 -2.91 -3.84 0.53
N PRO A 8 -2.83 -4.48 1.70
CA PRO A 8 -3.51 -3.99 2.90
C PRO A 8 -2.77 -2.81 3.54
N TYR A 9 -1.52 -2.55 3.13
CA TYR A 9 -0.63 -1.60 3.79
C TYR A 9 -0.53 -0.28 3.05
N SER A 10 -0.44 0.79 3.84
CA SER A 10 -0.42 2.14 3.31
C SER A 10 0.81 2.37 2.46
N TRP A 11 0.61 2.83 1.23
CA TRP A 11 1.71 3.04 0.30
C TRP A 11 2.59 4.22 0.68
N THR A 12 2.08 5.13 1.51
CA THR A 12 2.82 6.29 2.05
C THR A 12 3.67 5.94 3.27
N TYR A 13 3.69 4.68 3.72
CA TYR A 13 4.51 4.23 4.84
C TYR A 13 5.44 3.08 4.43
N PRO A 14 6.69 3.09 4.91
CA PRO A 14 7.66 2.08 4.53
C PRO A 14 7.27 0.71 5.09
N GLY A 15 7.38 -0.33 4.27
CA GLY A 15 7.07 -1.70 4.68
C GLY A 15 7.57 -2.75 3.69
N GLY A 16 8.02 -3.90 4.20
CA GLY A 16 8.57 -4.97 3.36
C GLY A 16 7.57 -5.50 2.33
N VAL A 17 6.26 -5.50 2.65
CA VAL A 17 5.21 -5.94 1.73
C VAL A 17 5.04 -4.97 0.56
N ASN A 18 5.05 -3.66 0.80
CA ASN A 18 4.97 -2.67 -0.29
C ASN A 18 6.17 -2.80 -1.24
N ARG A 19 7.38 -2.98 -0.71
CA ARG A 19 8.59 -3.24 -1.51
C ARG A 19 8.48 -4.52 -2.34
N HIS A 20 7.89 -5.57 -1.77
CA HIS A 20 7.66 -6.82 -2.49
C HIS A 20 6.63 -6.65 -3.62
N VAL A 21 5.53 -5.94 -3.36
CA VAL A 21 4.50 -5.64 -4.37
C VAL A 21 5.07 -4.77 -5.49
N GLU A 22 5.94 -3.81 -5.17
CA GLU A 22 6.63 -2.97 -6.14
C GLU A 22 7.52 -3.81 -7.08
N ALA A 23 8.41 -4.63 -6.51
CA ALA A 23 9.27 -5.54 -7.30
C ALA A 23 8.47 -6.55 -8.14
N LEU A 24 7.34 -7.06 -7.60
CA LEU A 24 6.44 -7.93 -8.36
C LEU A 24 5.79 -7.18 -9.52
N THR A 25 5.35 -5.94 -9.29
CA THR A 25 4.71 -5.10 -10.30
C THR A 25 5.67 -4.81 -11.45
N GLU A 26 6.91 -4.42 -11.14
CA GLU A 26 7.98 -4.23 -12.14
C GLU A 26 8.19 -5.51 -12.96
N SER A 27 8.34 -6.65 -12.29
CA SER A 27 8.57 -7.94 -12.96
C SER A 27 7.38 -8.39 -13.84
N LEU A 28 6.16 -7.95 -13.54
CA LEU A 28 4.98 -8.21 -14.36
C LEU A 28 4.89 -7.24 -15.55
N PHE A 29 5.32 -5.98 -15.38
CA PHE A 29 5.46 -5.04 -16.50
C PHE A 29 6.49 -5.52 -17.52
N ASP A 30 7.65 -6.01 -17.07
CA ASP A 30 8.68 -6.57 -17.95
C ASP A 30 8.18 -7.76 -18.78
N ARG A 31 7.14 -8.45 -18.30
CA ARG A 31 6.46 -9.56 -19.00
C ARG A 31 5.31 -9.09 -19.90
N GLY A 32 5.13 -7.78 -20.07
CA GLY A 32 4.07 -7.19 -20.91
C GLY A 32 2.67 -7.31 -20.30
N HIS A 33 2.55 -7.35 -18.97
CA HIS A 33 1.25 -7.35 -18.29
C HIS A 33 0.82 -5.94 -17.88
N GLU A 34 -0.49 -5.67 -17.92
CA GLU A 34 -1.08 -4.47 -17.36
C GLU A 34 -1.39 -4.75 -15.88
N VAL A 35 -0.76 -4.01 -14.97
CA VAL A 35 -0.90 -4.21 -13.52
C VAL A 35 -1.46 -2.94 -12.88
N ARG A 36 -2.42 -3.11 -11.97
CA ARG A 36 -2.90 -2.04 -11.09
C ARG A 36 -2.78 -2.49 -9.64
N VAL A 37 -2.29 -1.61 -8.78
CA VAL A 37 -2.16 -1.85 -7.34
C VAL A 37 -3.20 -1.03 -6.61
N LEU A 38 -4.03 -1.66 -5.80
CA LEU A 38 -4.98 -1.00 -4.92
C LEU A 38 -4.42 -1.04 -3.50
N ALA A 39 -4.23 0.12 -2.88
CA ALA A 39 -3.64 0.21 -1.55
C ALA A 39 -4.12 1.46 -0.81
N PRO A 40 -4.10 1.46 0.54
CA PRO A 40 -4.24 2.69 1.32
C PRO A 40 -3.22 3.75 0.90
N TRP A 41 -3.62 5.00 1.00
CA TRP A 41 -2.76 6.17 0.81
C TRP A 41 -3.02 7.16 1.95
N ASP A 42 -2.32 6.96 3.06
CA ASP A 42 -2.57 7.75 4.26
C ASP A 42 -1.93 9.14 4.18
N PRO A 43 -2.67 10.21 4.54
CA PRO A 43 -2.08 11.52 4.68
C PRO A 43 -1.13 11.55 5.88
N PRO A 44 -0.08 12.39 5.86
CA PRO A 44 0.86 12.54 6.97
C PRO A 44 0.28 13.36 8.14
N ASP A 45 -0.92 13.02 8.61
CA ASP A 45 -1.62 13.71 9.69
C ASP A 45 -1.36 13.08 11.07
N ARG A 46 -2.07 13.55 12.11
CA ARG A 46 -1.93 13.01 13.47
C ARG A 46 -2.49 11.59 13.58
N ILE A 47 -3.54 11.27 12.85
CA ILE A 47 -4.23 9.97 12.93
C ILE A 47 -3.33 8.90 12.33
N SER A 48 -2.78 9.14 11.14
CA SER A 48 -1.89 8.17 10.47
C SER A 48 -0.62 7.90 11.28
N ARG A 49 -0.08 8.92 11.96
CA ARG A 49 1.06 8.75 12.88
C ARG A 49 0.77 7.86 14.09
N LEU A 50 -0.49 7.74 14.52
CA LEU A 50 -0.87 6.82 15.60
C LEU A 50 -1.06 5.39 15.09
N MET A 51 -1.44 5.23 13.83
CA MET A 51 -1.73 3.92 13.22
C MET A 51 -0.48 3.24 12.67
N HIS A 52 0.58 3.99 12.34
CA HIS A 52 1.77 3.46 11.70
C HIS A 52 3.03 3.60 12.56
N ARG A 53 3.92 2.61 12.48
CA ARG A 53 5.25 2.66 13.10
C ARG A 53 6.22 3.42 12.19
N GLY A 54 6.45 4.69 12.51
CA GLY A 54 7.46 5.52 11.84
C GLY A 54 6.84 6.69 11.04
N PRO A 55 7.69 7.56 10.48
CA PRO A 55 7.23 8.66 9.65
C PRO A 55 6.68 8.15 8.31
N ALA A 56 5.76 8.92 7.73
CA ALA A 56 5.36 8.73 6.34
C ALA A 56 6.56 9.00 5.42
N GLU A 57 6.64 8.23 4.34
CA GLU A 57 7.61 8.44 3.27
C GLU A 57 7.05 9.48 2.29
N VAL A 58 7.84 10.52 2.01
CA VAL A 58 7.52 11.49 0.98
C VAL A 58 7.84 10.86 -0.36
N ARG A 59 6.82 10.34 -1.04
CA ARG A 59 6.93 9.75 -2.38
C ARG A 59 5.83 10.23 -3.29
N GLU A 60 6.16 10.36 -4.57
CA GLU A 60 5.17 10.53 -5.62
C GLU A 60 4.36 9.24 -5.78
N ARG A 61 3.07 9.39 -6.10
CA ARG A 61 2.20 8.24 -6.30
C ARG A 61 2.52 7.59 -7.66
N PRO A 62 2.86 6.29 -7.70
CA PRO A 62 3.06 5.61 -8.98
C PRO A 62 1.76 5.57 -9.80
N ASP A 63 1.86 5.68 -11.12
CA ASP A 63 0.70 5.71 -12.03
C ASP A 63 -0.15 4.43 -11.98
N TYR A 64 0.48 3.30 -11.68
CA TYR A 64 -0.21 2.02 -11.54
C TYR A 64 -0.99 1.88 -10.23
N LEU A 65 -0.79 2.81 -9.27
CA LEU A 65 -1.42 2.75 -7.96
C LEU A 65 -2.76 3.50 -7.92
N ILE A 66 -3.81 2.76 -7.54
CA ILE A 66 -5.14 3.27 -7.25
C ILE A 66 -5.28 3.39 -5.72
N PRO A 67 -5.39 4.61 -5.17
CA PRO A 67 -5.55 4.78 -3.73
C PRO A 67 -6.96 4.36 -3.29
N LEU A 68 -7.04 3.60 -2.19
CA LEU A 68 -8.31 3.15 -1.60
C LEU A 68 -8.85 4.05 -0.48
N GLY A 69 -8.06 5.05 -0.05
CA GLY A 69 -8.39 5.90 1.09
C GLY A 69 -7.38 5.74 2.21
N ARG A 70 -7.85 5.81 3.45
CA ARG A 70 -7.00 5.74 4.64
C ARG A 70 -7.07 4.37 5.31
N THR A 71 -5.93 3.91 5.82
CA THR A 71 -5.76 3.34 7.16
C THR A 71 -7.01 2.96 8.00
N VAL A 72 -7.77 1.86 7.80
CA VAL A 72 -8.88 1.42 8.69
C VAL A 72 -8.60 0.06 9.32
N GLY A 73 -7.87 0.04 10.44
CA GLY A 73 -7.56 -1.22 11.14
C GLY A 73 -8.84 -2.01 11.50
N PHE A 74 -9.03 -3.16 10.85
CA PHE A 74 -10.07 -4.12 11.22
C PHE A 74 -9.47 -5.14 12.19
N GLY A 75 -9.95 -5.15 13.44
CA GLY A 75 -9.52 -6.11 14.44
C GLY A 75 -10.01 -7.51 14.10
N ALA A 76 -9.10 -8.44 13.82
CA ALA A 76 -9.38 -9.87 13.76
C ALA A 76 -8.42 -10.61 14.71
N ASN A 77 -8.98 -11.30 15.72
CA ASN A 77 -8.28 -12.26 16.58
C ASN A 77 -7.07 -11.72 17.37
N GLY A 78 -7.20 -10.58 18.04
CA GLY A 78 -6.18 -10.08 18.99
C GLY A 78 -4.87 -9.60 18.35
N ALA A 79 -4.75 -9.67 17.02
CA ALA A 79 -3.71 -9.00 16.24
C ALA A 79 -4.34 -7.80 15.51
N VAL A 80 -3.71 -6.64 15.62
CA VAL A 80 -4.13 -5.45 14.85
C VAL A 80 -3.50 -5.55 13.47
N SER A 81 -4.29 -5.93 12.48
CA SER A 81 -3.94 -5.79 11.07
C SER A 81 -4.38 -4.41 10.58
N ASN A 82 -3.39 -3.59 10.20
CA ASN A 82 -3.62 -2.35 9.47
C ASN A 82 -4.02 -2.73 8.02
N LEU A 83 -5.33 -2.68 7.76
CA LEU A 83 -5.98 -2.68 6.45
C LEU A 83 -6.58 -1.27 6.29
N GLY A 84 -6.64 -0.63 5.14
CA GLY A 84 -7.11 0.78 5.02
C GLY A 84 -7.03 1.32 3.63
#